data_AF-A0A4P9Y8K7-F1
#
_entry.id   AF-A0A4P9Y8K7-F1
#
_cell.length_a   1.000
_cell.length_b   1.000
_cell.length_c   1.000
_cell.angle_alpha   90.00
_cell.angle_beta   90.00
_cell.angle_gamma   90.00
#
_symmetry.space_group_name_H-M   'P 1'
#
loop_
_entity.id
_entity.type
_entity.pdbx_description
1 polymer ?
#
loop_
_entity_poly.entity_id
_entity_poly.type
_entity_poly.pdbx_seq_one_letter_code
_entity_poly.pdbx_strand_id
1 'polypeptide(L)'
;RFAMLLNFLPVLPVFNGGKSLFQPAYVDDIAEAIVKIVGNANEHNGKIFELAGPDVLTYRQMMEKIVAYTGKTRPIVSMPNSIANLQAFFMEMLPVNPLTITRDQIKMLGMNN
;
A
#
# COMPACT_ATOMS: atom_id res chain seq x y z
N ARG A 1 -7.30 -0.65 -5.54
CA ARG A 1 -6.81 0.70 -5.93
C ARG A 1 -5.53 0.65 -6.76
N PHE A 2 -4.42 0.07 -6.30
CA PHE A 2 -3.16 -0.01 -7.06
C PHE A 2 -3.29 -0.65 -8.45
N ALA A 3 -4.10 -1.71 -8.58
CA ALA A 3 -4.40 -2.33 -9.88
C ALA A 3 -5.07 -1.37 -10.88
N MET A 4 -5.76 -0.34 -10.39
CA MET A 4 -6.40 0.68 -11.25
C MET A 4 -5.36 1.62 -11.86
N LEU A 5 -4.25 1.89 -11.18
CA LEU A 5 -3.13 2.68 -11.72
C LEU A 5 -2.57 2.05 -13.01
N LEU A 6 -2.57 0.72 -13.08
CA LEU A 6 -2.11 -0.02 -14.27
C LEU A 6 -2.95 0.21 -15.52
N ASN A 7 -4.20 0.67 -15.37
CA ASN A 7 -5.06 1.02 -16.51
C ASN A 7 -4.65 2.35 -17.15
N PHE A 8 -4.15 3.30 -16.36
CA PHE A 8 -3.94 4.68 -16.79
C PHE A 8 -2.48 5.05 -16.97
N LEU A 9 -1.57 4.44 -16.22
CA LEU A 9 -0.15 4.78 -16.27
C LEU A 9 0.63 3.85 -17.22
N PRO A 10 1.49 4.40 -18.09
CA PRO A 10 2.37 3.61 -18.94
C PRO A 10 3.48 2.91 -18.13
N VAL A 11 3.84 3.47 -16.97
CA VAL A 11 4.85 2.96 -16.04
C VAL A 11 4.34 3.04 -14.60
N LEU A 12 4.81 2.14 -13.72
CA LEU A 12 4.52 2.24 -12.28
C LEU A 12 5.67 2.95 -11.56
N PRO A 13 5.43 4.15 -10.97
CA PRO A 13 6.43 4.81 -10.17
C PRO A 13 6.58 4.14 -8.80
N VAL A 14 7.82 3.86 -8.40
CA VAL A 14 8.19 3.54 -7.01
C VAL A 14 9.12 4.62 -6.49
N PHE A 15 8.94 5.06 -5.25
CA PHE A 15 9.75 6.12 -4.66
C PHE A 15 10.92 5.53 -3.87
N ASN A 16 12.07 6.21 -3.86
CA ASN A 16 13.26 5.80 -3.13
C ASN A 16 13.70 4.33 -3.37
N GLY A 17 13.58 3.84 -4.62
CA GLY A 17 13.88 2.46 -4.99
C GLY A 17 12.79 1.44 -4.64
N GLY A 18 11.73 1.85 -3.95
CA GLY A 18 10.66 0.99 -3.46
C GLY A 18 11.06 0.13 -2.26
N LYS A 19 12.01 0.60 -1.45
CA LYS A 19 12.60 -0.16 -0.31
C LYS A 19 11.72 -0.21 0.93
N SER A 20 10.70 0.65 1.01
CA SER A 20 9.74 0.70 2.11
C SER A 20 9.09 -0.66 2.31
N LEU A 21 9.04 -1.14 3.55
CA LEU A 21 8.50 -2.45 3.90
C LEU A 21 7.00 -2.36 4.21
N PHE A 22 6.29 -3.41 3.83
CA PHE A 22 4.86 -3.60 4.05
C PHE A 22 4.58 -5.04 4.43
N GLN A 23 3.61 -5.26 5.30
CA GLN A 23 3.09 -6.58 5.64
C GLN A 23 1.63 -6.71 5.22
N PRO A 24 1.35 -7.11 3.96
CA PRO A 24 -0.02 -7.21 3.46
C PRO A 24 -0.74 -8.40 4.11
N ALA A 25 -1.80 -8.11 4.86
CA ALA A 25 -2.73 -9.11 5.36
C ALA A 25 -3.88 -9.34 4.37
N TYR A 26 -4.32 -10.60 4.27
CA TYR A 26 -5.49 -10.95 3.49
C TYR A 26 -6.77 -10.54 4.24
N VAL A 27 -7.75 -10.03 3.51
CA VAL A 27 -8.94 -9.42 4.13
C VAL A 27 -9.78 -10.45 4.87
N ASP A 28 -9.88 -11.68 4.35
CA ASP A 28 -10.66 -12.72 5.01
C ASP A 28 -10.01 -13.17 6.32
N ASP A 29 -8.67 -13.20 6.39
CA ASP A 29 -7.94 -13.53 7.63
C ASP A 29 -8.16 -12.44 8.70
N ILE A 30 -8.20 -11.17 8.29
CA ILE A 30 -8.55 -10.05 9.18
C ILE A 30 -9.99 -10.20 9.66
N ALA A 31 -10.92 -10.51 8.77
CA ALA A 31 -12.32 -10.69 9.13
C ALA A 31 -12.49 -11.83 10.13
N GLU A 32 -11.83 -12.97 9.92
CA GLU A 32 -11.83 -14.09 10.84
C GLU A 32 -11.22 -13.73 12.20
N ALA A 33 -10.10 -13.00 12.21
CA ALA A 33 -9.47 -12.51 13.43
C ALA A 33 -10.42 -11.58 14.22
N ILE A 34 -11.11 -10.65 13.55
CA ILE A 34 -12.09 -9.77 14.18
C ILE A 34 -13.23 -10.57 14.79
N VAL A 35 -13.79 -11.55 14.07
CA VAL A 35 -14.89 -12.40 14.57
C VAL A 35 -14.46 -13.16 15.83
N LYS A 36 -13.24 -13.72 15.86
CA LYS A 36 -12.69 -14.42 17.03
C LYS A 36 -12.48 -13.49 18.22
N ILE A 37 -11.96 -12.28 17.98
CA ILE A 37 -11.69 -11.30 19.04
C ILE A 37 -13.01 -10.84 19.67
N VAL A 38 -14.00 -10.50 18.85
CA VAL A 38 -15.31 -10.04 19.31
C VAL A 38 -16.08 -11.19 20.00
N GLY A 39 -16.00 -12.41 19.46
CA GLY A 39 -16.64 -13.60 20.05
C GLY A 39 -16.13 -13.92 21.46
N ASN A 40 -14.88 -13.55 21.78
CA ASN A 40 -14.24 -13.76 23.08
C ASN A 40 -13.98 -12.44 23.81
N ALA A 41 -14.89 -11.47 23.67
CA ALA A 41 -14.71 -10.11 24.19
C ALA A 41 -14.32 -10.05 25.69
N ASN A 42 -14.82 -10.98 26.50
CA ASN A 42 -14.49 -11.06 27.94
C ASN A 42 -12.99 -11.33 28.20
N GLU A 43 -12.29 -12.02 27.31
CA GLU A 43 -10.86 -12.36 27.45
C GLU A 43 -9.93 -11.32 26.80
N HIS A 44 -10.49 -10.46 25.96
CA HIS A 44 -9.74 -9.57 25.07
C HIS A 44 -10.07 -8.09 25.26
N ASN A 45 -10.96 -7.76 26.20
CA ASN A 45 -11.35 -6.39 26.49
C ASN A 45 -10.13 -5.50 26.83
N GLY A 46 -10.07 -4.32 26.23
CA GLY A 46 -9.00 -3.33 26.44
C GLY A 46 -7.66 -3.64 25.76
N LYS A 47 -7.55 -4.74 24.98
CA LYS A 47 -6.32 -5.07 24.25
C LYS A 47 -6.30 -4.43 22.86
N ILE A 48 -5.13 -3.94 22.46
CA ILE A 48 -4.86 -3.50 21.09
C ILE A 48 -4.24 -4.67 20.33
N PHE A 49 -4.79 -4.97 19.16
CA PHE A 49 -4.30 -6.02 18.28
C PHE A 49 -3.80 -5.39 16.97
N GLU A 50 -2.56 -5.70 16.61
CA GLU A 50 -1.99 -5.35 15.32
C GLU A 50 -2.08 -6.57 14.41
N LEU A 51 -2.80 -6.44 13.29
CA LEU A 51 -3.00 -7.53 12.34
C LEU A 51 -2.12 -7.26 11.11
N ALA A 52 -1.25 -8.21 10.82
CA ALA A 52 -0.33 -8.17 9.70
C ALA A 52 -0.27 -9.53 9.01
N GLY A 53 0.07 -9.52 7.72
CA GLY A 53 0.26 -10.75 6.96
C GLY A 53 1.60 -11.41 7.27
N PRO A 54 1.78 -12.68 6.87
CA PRO A 54 2.99 -13.44 7.14
C PRO A 54 4.21 -12.94 6.34
N ASP A 55 3.97 -12.31 5.20
CA ASP A 55 5.02 -11.88 4.29
C ASP A 55 5.43 -10.42 4.56
N VAL A 56 6.72 -10.17 4.72
CA VAL A 56 7.29 -8.81 4.67
C VAL A 56 7.76 -8.53 3.25
N LEU A 57 7.12 -7.57 2.59
CA LEU A 57 7.41 -7.22 1.21
C LEU A 57 7.90 -5.79 1.11
N THR A 58 8.86 -5.55 0.23
CA THR A 58 9.17 -4.19 -0.22
C THR A 58 8.02 -3.65 -1.08
N TYR A 59 7.83 -2.34 -1.10
CA TYR A 59 6.84 -1.69 -1.96
C TYR A 59 7.04 -2.07 -3.44
N ARG A 60 8.30 -2.22 -3.88
CA ARG A 60 8.63 -2.74 -5.21
C ARG A 60 8.07 -4.16 -5.43
N GLN A 61 8.33 -5.09 -4.52
CA GLN A 61 7.82 -6.47 -4.61
C GLN A 61 6.28 -6.51 -4.58
N MET A 62 5.65 -5.62 -3.80
CA MET A 62 4.20 -5.48 -3.78
C MET A 62 3.67 -5.07 -5.15
N MET A 63 4.29 -4.07 -5.80
CA MET A 63 3.92 -3.66 -7.15
C MET A 63 4.17 -4.75 -8.20
N GLU A 64 5.27 -5.49 -8.10
CA GLU A 64 5.58 -6.64 -8.96
C GLU A 64 4.49 -7.72 -8.88
N LYS A 65 4.07 -8.08 -7.66
CA LYS A 65 2.96 -9.03 -7.45
C LYS A 65 1.65 -8.52 -8.08
N ILE A 66 1.33 -7.24 -7.92
CA ILE A 66 0.10 -6.65 -8.50
C ILE A 66 0.14 -6.70 -10.04
N VAL A 67 1.28 -6.39 -10.66
CA VAL A 67 1.48 -6.49 -12.11
C VAL A 67 1.28 -7.94 -12.57
N ALA A 68 1.88 -8.90 -11.86
CA ALA A 68 1.76 -10.33 -12.16
C ALA A 68 0.30 -10.82 -12.06
N TYR A 69 -0.40 -10.51 -10.96
CA TYR A 69 -1.78 -10.95 -10.75
C TYR A 69 -2.79 -10.30 -11.71
N THR A 70 -2.51 -9.11 -12.23
CA THR A 70 -3.40 -8.41 -13.16
C THR A 70 -3.11 -8.75 -14.63
N GLY A 71 -2.08 -9.56 -14.91
CA GLY A 71 -1.72 -9.97 -16.27
C GLY A 71 -1.22 -8.84 -17.17
N LYS A 72 -0.78 -7.73 -16.59
CA LYS A 72 -0.32 -6.55 -17.34
C LYS A 72 1.20 -6.48 -17.37
N THR A 73 1.76 -5.79 -18.35
CA THR A 73 3.19 -5.51 -18.44
C THR A 73 3.42 -4.02 -18.24
N ARG A 74 3.76 -3.60 -17.02
CA ARG A 74 4.13 -2.22 -16.71
C ARG A 74 5.53 -2.19 -16.06
N PRO A 75 6.50 -1.47 -16.64
CA PRO A 75 7.82 -1.36 -16.03
C PRO A 75 7.73 -0.55 -14.74
N ILE A 76 8.49 -0.98 -13.74
CA ILE A 76 8.54 -0.36 -12.41
C ILE A 76 9.77 0.56 -12.33
N VAL A 77 9.52 1.87 -12.30
CA VAL A 77 10.56 2.90 -12.39
C VAL A 77 10.76 3.57 -11.04
N SER A 78 12.02 3.63 -10.59
CA SER A 78 12.37 4.36 -9.37
C SER A 78 12.41 5.86 -9.65
N MET A 79 11.54 6.61 -8.99
CA MET A 79 11.48 8.07 -9.09
C MET A 79 12.26 8.73 -7.94
N PRO A 80 13.01 9.83 -8.21
CA PRO A 80 13.61 10.67 -7.18
C PRO A 80 12.57 11.27 -6.24
N ASN A 81 12.93 11.47 -4.96
CA ASN A 81 12.03 12.03 -3.94
C ASN A 81 11.52 13.44 -4.29
N SER A 82 12.29 14.23 -5.03
CA SER A 82 11.86 15.55 -5.49
C SER A 82 10.64 15.48 -6.41
N ILE A 83 10.58 14.46 -7.28
CA ILE A 83 9.43 14.21 -8.16
C ILE A 83 8.26 13.67 -7.36
N ALA A 84 8.51 12.83 -6.35
CA ALA A 84 7.47 12.35 -5.43
C ALA A 84 6.75 13.51 -4.73
N ASN A 85 7.52 14.44 -4.15
CA ASN A 85 6.99 15.61 -3.44
C ASN A 85 6.25 16.57 -4.39
N LEU A 86 6.75 16.74 -5.61
CA LEU A 86 6.11 17.57 -6.64
C LEU A 86 4.79 16.93 -7.10
N GLN A 87 4.79 15.62 -7.38
CA GLN A 87 3.59 14.87 -7.75
C GLN A 87 2.55 14.91 -6.63
N ALA A 88 2.95 14.69 -5.38
CA ALA A 88 2.07 14.79 -4.23
C ALA A 88 1.44 16.17 -4.09
N PHE A 89 2.23 17.22 -4.29
CA PHE A 89 1.78 18.61 -4.23
C PHE A 89 0.72 18.92 -5.31
N PHE A 90 0.93 18.48 -6.56
CA PHE A 90 -0.06 18.64 -7.62
C PHE A 90 -1.29 17.73 -7.43
N MET A 91 -1.11 16.53 -6.86
CA MET A 91 -2.19 15.57 -6.60
C MET A 91 -3.07 15.94 -5.40
N GLU A 92 -2.56 16.69 -4.43
CA GLU A 92 -3.36 17.26 -3.32
C GLU A 92 -4.33 18.34 -3.77
N MET A 93 -4.05 18.98 -4.91
CA MET A 93 -4.88 20.05 -5.48
C MET A 93 -6.02 19.50 -6.36
N LEU A 94 -6.05 18.19 -6.62
CA LEU A 94 -7.07 17.52 -7.42
C LEU A 94 -8.07 16.76 -6.51
N PRO A 95 -9.36 16.71 -6.88
CA PRO A 95 -10.36 15.94 -6.14
C PRO A 95 -9.93 14.48 -6.03
N VAL A 96 -10.23 13.86 -4.87
CA VAL A 96 -9.79 12.51 -4.50
C VAL A 96 -10.15 11.52 -5.62
N ASN A 97 -9.14 11.13 -6.40
CA ASN A 97 -9.30 10.20 -7.51
C ASN A 97 -8.47 8.93 -7.22
N PRO A 98 -8.79 7.78 -7.81
CA PRO A 98 -8.03 6.54 -7.61
C PRO A 98 -6.53 6.66 -7.90
N LEU A 99 -6.17 7.67 -8.70
CA LEU A 99 -4.83 8.03 -9.15
C LEU A 99 -4.05 8.93 -8.17
N THR A 100 -4.67 9.51 -7.14
CA THR A 100 -3.97 10.43 -6.23
C THR A 100 -3.12 9.64 -5.24
N ILE A 101 -1.81 9.91 -5.21
CA ILE A 101 -0.93 9.53 -4.10
C ILE A 101 -0.83 10.78 -3.21
N THR A 102 -1.42 10.72 -2.02
CA THR A 102 -1.46 11.86 -1.08
C THR A 102 -0.12 12.00 -0.35
N ARG A 103 0.27 13.20 0.12
CA ARG A 103 1.52 13.36 0.90
C ARG A 103 1.56 12.47 2.14
N ASP A 104 0.42 12.21 2.77
CA ASP A 104 0.35 11.29 3.91
C ASP A 104 0.76 9.87 3.51
N GLN A 105 0.42 9.42 2.31
CA GLN A 105 0.86 8.11 1.80
C GLN A 105 2.36 8.08 1.52
N ILE A 106 2.94 9.19 1.06
CA ILE A 106 4.39 9.29 0.87
C ILE A 106 5.12 9.36 2.22
N LYS A 107 4.55 10.03 3.22
CA LYS A 107 5.05 10.02 4.59
C LYS A 107 5.00 8.61 5.19
N MET A 108 3.89 7.88 5.00
CA MET A 108 3.78 6.48 5.42
C MET A 108 4.78 5.59 4.68
N LEU A 109 5.01 5.81 3.38
CA LEU A 109 6.07 5.11 2.64
C LEU A 109 7.48 5.42 3.18
N GLY A 110 7.67 6.56 3.84
CA GLY A 110 8.94 6.90 4.52
C GLY A 110 9.09 6.26 5.90
N MET A 111 8.02 5.72 6.48
CA MET A 111 8.00 5.09 7.80
C MET A 111 7.98 3.57 7.61
N ASN A 112 8.94 2.87 8.22
CA ASN A 112 8.88 1.42 8.28
C ASN A 112 7.83 1.05 9.33
N ASN A 113 6.79 0.31 8.93
CA ASN A 113 6.01 -0.51 9.84
C ASN A 113 6.62 -1.90 9.90
#